data_AF-A0A3B9NRB8-F1
#
_entry.id   AF-A0A3B9NRB8-F1
#
_cell.length_a   1.000
_cell.length_b   1.000
_cell.length_c   1.000
_cell.angle_alpha   90.00
_cell.angle_beta   90.00
_cell.angle_gamma   90.00
#
_symmetry.space_group_name_H-M   'P 1'
#
loop_
_entity.id
_entity.type
_entity.pdbx_description
1 polymer ?
#
loop_
_entity_poly.entity_id
_entity_poly.type
_entity_poly.pdbx_seq_one_letter_code
_entity_poly.pdbx_strand_id
1 'polypeptide(L)'
;SPETTTGGNALKFYASVRLDIRRIGAIKEGDEIVGNETRVKVIKNKVAPPFKQTEFQIMYGKGIYRMGEVVDMGVQLGLVDKAGAWYSYKGDKIGQGKKNACEYLTEHAALGEEIEGIIRAKLLNDQSAVVEEAPIDEAIVS
;
A
#
# COMPACT_ATOMS: atom_id res chain seq x y z
N SER A 1 21.03 -9.24 -10.49
CA SER A 1 20.72 -8.94 -9.08
C SER A 1 21.16 -10.13 -8.23
N PRO A 2 22.25 -10.00 -7.43
CA PRO A 2 22.87 -11.13 -6.71
C PRO A 2 22.33 -11.37 -5.29
N GLU A 3 21.17 -10.82 -4.94
CA GLU A 3 20.62 -10.98 -3.58
C GLU A 3 20.08 -12.40 -3.36
N THR A 4 20.49 -13.03 -2.25
CA THR A 4 20.04 -14.36 -1.83
C THR A 4 19.58 -14.35 -0.38
N THR A 5 18.65 -15.23 -0.02
CA THR A 5 18.18 -15.40 1.36
C THR A 5 18.96 -16.52 2.03
N THR A 6 19.31 -16.35 3.30
CA THR A 6 19.94 -17.40 4.11
C THR A 6 19.00 -18.60 4.31
N GLY A 7 19.56 -19.76 4.68
CA GLY A 7 18.76 -20.99 4.90
C GLY A 7 18.50 -21.83 3.64
N GLY A 8 19.27 -21.61 2.58
CA GLY A 8 19.20 -22.40 1.34
C GLY A 8 17.90 -22.20 0.56
N ASN A 9 17.58 -23.15 -0.33
CA ASN A 9 16.46 -22.99 -1.26
C ASN A 9 15.12 -23.50 -0.72
N ALA A 10 15.08 -24.26 0.38
CA ALA A 10 13.86 -24.88 0.88
C ALA A 10 12.75 -23.84 1.12
N LEU A 11 13.06 -22.75 1.84
CA LEU A 11 12.10 -21.68 2.12
C LEU A 11 11.51 -21.06 0.84
N LYS A 12 12.31 -20.95 -0.23
CA LYS A 12 11.84 -20.45 -1.53
C LYS A 12 10.72 -21.30 -2.12
N PHE A 13 10.77 -22.62 -1.95
CA PHE A 13 9.77 -23.54 -2.52
C PHE A 13 8.53 -23.68 -1.64
N TYR A 14 8.72 -23.81 -0.33
CA TYR A 14 7.65 -24.05 0.64
C TYR A 14 6.81 -22.80 0.95
N ALA A 15 7.40 -21.60 0.95
CA ALA A 15 6.63 -20.38 1.24
C ALA A 15 5.50 -20.16 0.22
N SER A 16 4.28 -19.93 0.71
CA SER A 16 3.12 -19.57 -0.13
C SER A 16 3.15 -18.11 -0.57
N VAL A 17 3.69 -17.23 0.30
CA VAL A 17 3.90 -15.81 0.00
C VAL A 17 5.32 -15.44 0.40
N ARG A 18 5.99 -14.64 -0.43
CA ARG A 18 7.28 -14.02 -0.10
C ARG A 18 7.23 -12.53 -0.36
N LEU A 19 7.71 -11.77 0.60
CA LEU A 19 7.75 -10.32 0.59
C LEU A 19 9.21 -9.85 0.58
N ASP A 20 9.53 -8.92 -0.32
CA ASP A 20 10.78 -8.14 -0.31
C ASP A 20 10.44 -6.76 0.26
N ILE A 21 10.99 -6.43 1.42
CA ILE A 21 10.79 -5.17 2.12
C ILE A 21 12.05 -4.32 2.02
N ARG A 22 11.90 -3.07 1.57
CA ARG A 22 13.00 -2.11 1.44
C ARG A 22 12.61 -0.77 1.99
N ARG A 23 13.53 -0.15 2.73
CA ARG A 23 13.43 1.26 3.08
C ARG A 23 13.77 2.09 1.86
N ILE A 24 12.86 2.98 1.45
CA ILE A 24 13.04 3.88 0.30
C ILE A 24 13.35 5.32 0.73
N GLY A 25 12.95 5.72 1.94
CA GLY A 25 13.09 7.09 2.41
C GLY A 25 13.06 7.23 3.92
N ALA A 26 13.31 8.45 4.38
CA ALA A 26 13.20 8.85 5.79
C ALA A 26 12.06 9.87 5.91
N ILE A 27 11.20 9.69 6.91
CA ILE A 27 10.13 10.63 7.23
C ILE A 27 10.69 11.58 8.27
N LYS A 28 10.66 12.87 7.96
CA LYS A 28 11.17 13.93 8.82
C LYS A 28 10.02 14.80 9.33
N GLU A 29 10.14 15.21 10.58
CA GLU A 29 9.30 16.23 11.19
C GLU A 29 10.21 17.34 11.72
N GLY A 30 10.28 18.45 10.98
CA GLY A 30 11.33 19.44 11.18
C GLY A 30 12.70 18.82 10.91
N ASP A 31 13.56 18.82 11.93
CA ASP A 31 14.93 18.28 11.86
C ASP A 31 15.04 16.81 12.33
N GLU A 32 13.99 16.24 12.92
CA GLU A 32 14.01 14.88 13.48
C GLU A 32 13.49 13.83 12.48
N ILE A 33 14.14 12.66 12.45
CA ILE A 33 13.68 11.51 11.67
C ILE A 33 12.69 10.70 12.52
N VAL A 34 11.41 10.84 12.21
CA VAL A 34 10.30 10.23 12.95
C VAL A 34 9.86 8.87 12.39
N GLY A 35 10.34 8.50 11.21
CA GLY A 35 10.02 7.20 10.61
C GLY A 35 10.73 6.89 9.31
N ASN A 36 10.36 5.76 8.72
CA ASN A 36 10.88 5.26 7.46
C ASN A 36 9.76 5.07 6.45
N GLU A 37 10.01 5.58 5.25
CA GLU A 37 9.19 5.23 4.10
C GLU A 37 9.67 3.89 3.54
N THR A 38 8.74 2.96 3.40
CA THR A 38 9.02 1.54 3.16
C THR A 38 8.21 1.05 1.97
N ARG A 39 8.88 0.33 1.06
CA ARG A 39 8.25 -0.37 -0.06
C ARG A 39 8.30 -1.87 0.19
N VAL A 40 7.18 -2.54 -0.01
CA VAL A 40 7.09 -4.00 0.04
C VAL A 40 6.64 -4.52 -1.32
N LYS A 41 7.43 -5.43 -1.91
CA LYS A 41 7.11 -6.13 -3.15
C LYS A 41 6.79 -7.59 -2.89
N VAL A 42 5.68 -8.07 -3.45
CA VAL A 42 5.29 -9.48 -3.37
C VAL A 42 6.08 -10.26 -4.44
N ILE A 43 7.20 -10.86 -4.06
CA ILE A 43 8.09 -11.59 -5.00
C ILE A 43 7.61 -13.01 -5.30
N LYS A 44 6.75 -13.58 -4.45
CA LYS A 44 6.07 -14.87 -4.70
C LYS A 44 4.69 -14.81 -4.06
N ASN A 45 3.67 -15.26 -4.79
CA ASN A 45 2.32 -15.39 -4.28
C ASN A 45 1.67 -16.62 -4.90
N LYS A 46 1.20 -17.57 -4.07
CA LYS A 46 0.44 -18.75 -4.50
C LYS A 46 -1.08 -18.58 -4.37
N VAL A 47 -1.54 -17.47 -3.77
CA VAL A 47 -2.96 -17.25 -3.42
C VAL A 47 -3.61 -16.19 -4.32
N ALA A 48 -2.83 -15.23 -4.82
CA ALA A 48 -3.31 -14.13 -5.67
C ALA A 48 -2.19 -13.71 -6.65
N PRO A 49 -2.44 -12.74 -7.57
CA PRO A 49 -1.43 -12.28 -8.52
C PRO A 49 -0.13 -11.81 -7.82
N PRO A 50 1.05 -12.29 -8.26
CA PRO A 50 2.34 -11.87 -7.71
C PRO A 50 2.79 -10.51 -8.24
N PHE A 51 3.93 -10.02 -7.75
CA PHE A 51 4.64 -8.81 -8.19
C PHE A 51 3.98 -7.46 -7.93
N LYS A 52 2.80 -7.44 -7.32
CA LYS A 52 2.24 -6.22 -6.73
C LYS A 52 3.19 -5.65 -5.68
N GLN A 53 3.21 -4.32 -5.58
CA GLN A 53 3.99 -3.59 -4.59
C GLN A 53 3.08 -2.64 -3.81
N THR A 54 3.44 -2.37 -2.57
CA THR A 54 2.81 -1.34 -1.74
C THR A 54 3.89 -0.46 -1.13
N GLU A 55 3.55 0.80 -0.89
CA GLU A 55 4.39 1.81 -0.26
C GLU A 55 3.66 2.35 0.94
N PHE A 56 4.32 2.35 2.09
CA PHE A 56 3.74 2.82 3.33
C PHE A 56 4.80 3.37 4.27
N GLN A 57 4.31 4.04 5.31
CA GLN A 57 5.13 4.73 6.28
C GLN A 57 5.18 3.91 7.57
N ILE A 58 6.39 3.68 8.09
CA ILE A 58 6.61 3.05 9.40
C ILE A 58 7.13 4.12 10.35
N MET A 59 6.31 4.51 11.31
CA MET A 59 6.65 5.50 12.33
C MET A 59 7.30 4.82 13.53
N TYR A 60 8.38 5.38 14.06
CA TYR A 60 9.05 4.82 15.23
C TYR A 60 8.14 4.88 16.46
N GLY A 61 8.07 3.79 17.23
CA GLY A 61 7.22 3.69 18.43
C GLY A 61 5.71 3.54 18.17
N LYS A 62 5.22 3.70 16.93
CA LYS A 62 3.81 3.54 16.56
C LYS A 62 3.56 2.40 15.56
N GLY A 63 4.57 2.05 14.75
CA GLY A 63 4.45 1.01 13.72
C GLY A 63 3.94 1.54 12.38
N ILE A 64 3.23 0.71 11.63
CA ILE A 64 2.70 1.05 10.29
C ILE A 64 1.63 2.13 10.42
N TYR A 65 1.76 3.20 9.65
CA TYR A 65 0.85 4.33 9.68
C TYR A 65 -0.40 4.09 8.84
N ARG A 66 -1.29 3.23 9.34
CA ARG A 66 -2.52 2.77 8.65
C ARG A 66 -3.40 3.93 8.15
N MET A 67 -3.60 4.96 8.97
CA MET A 67 -4.46 6.09 8.58
C MET A 67 -3.86 6.90 7.41
N GLY A 68 -2.53 6.95 7.30
CA GLY A 68 -1.86 7.52 6.13
C GLY A 68 -2.23 6.81 4.84
N GLU A 69 -2.23 5.48 4.87
CA GLU A 69 -2.61 4.65 3.72
C GLU A 69 -4.09 4.79 3.37
N VAL A 70 -4.97 4.84 4.37
CA VAL A 70 -6.41 5.03 4.17
C VAL A 70 -6.70 6.37 3.48
N VAL A 71 -6.04 7.46 3.89
CA VAL A 71 -6.19 8.77 3.26
C VAL A 71 -5.67 8.74 1.82
N ASP A 72 -4.48 8.18 1.59
CA ASP A 72 -3.89 8.13 0.24
C ASP A 72 -4.76 7.32 -0.73
N MET A 73 -5.17 6.12 -0.32
CA MET A 73 -6.06 5.27 -1.11
C MET A 73 -7.44 5.90 -1.27
N GLY A 74 -7.95 6.58 -0.24
CA GLY A 74 -9.21 7.30 -0.28
C GLY A 74 -9.21 8.40 -1.34
N VAL A 75 -8.12 9.18 -1.44
CA VAL A 75 -7.97 10.19 -2.49
C VAL A 75 -7.82 9.53 -3.87
N GLN A 76 -7.01 8.48 -3.99
CA GLN A 76 -6.81 7.78 -5.25
C GLN A 76 -8.12 7.18 -5.80
N LEU A 77 -9.00 6.71 -4.92
CA LEU A 77 -10.29 6.11 -5.28
C LEU A 77 -11.46 7.12 -5.37
N GLY A 78 -11.17 8.42 -5.20
CA GLY A 78 -12.18 9.50 -5.23
C GLY A 78 -13.20 9.41 -4.08
N LEU A 79 -12.84 8.78 -2.96
CA LEU A 79 -13.65 8.75 -1.73
C LEU A 79 -13.40 9.97 -0.86
N VAL A 80 -12.16 10.47 -0.87
CA VAL A 80 -11.73 11.68 -0.16
C VAL A 80 -11.39 12.74 -1.19
N ASP A 81 -12.07 13.87 -1.12
CA ASP A 81 -11.85 15.00 -2.01
C ASP A 81 -10.65 15.82 -1.54
N LYS A 82 -9.72 16.08 -2.46
CA LYS A 82 -8.55 16.92 -2.20
C LYS A 82 -8.66 18.24 -2.96
N ALA A 83 -9.09 19.29 -2.25
CA ALA A 83 -9.14 20.66 -2.76
C ALA A 83 -7.87 21.42 -2.35
N GLY A 84 -6.81 21.25 -3.15
CA GLY A 84 -5.49 21.82 -2.86
C GLY A 84 -4.86 21.20 -1.61
N ALA A 85 -4.78 21.98 -0.53
CA ALA A 85 -4.30 21.51 0.78
C ALA A 85 -5.41 20.94 1.67
N TRP A 86 -6.69 21.11 1.31
CA TRP A 86 -7.81 20.64 2.12
C TRP A 86 -8.26 19.26 1.71
N TYR A 87 -8.53 18.41 2.71
CA TYR A 87 -9.14 17.10 2.54
C TYR A 87 -10.57 17.16 3.06
N SER A 88 -11.50 16.58 2.30
CA SER A 88 -12.92 16.50 2.66
C SER A 88 -13.46 15.10 2.41
N TYR A 89 -14.42 14.68 3.22
CA TYR A 89 -15.11 13.40 3.09
C TYR A 89 -16.61 13.65 3.14
N LYS A 90 -17.35 13.23 2.11
CA LYS A 90 -18.80 13.44 1.98
C LYS A 90 -19.26 14.91 2.17
N GLY A 91 -18.41 15.87 1.82
CA GLY A 91 -18.68 17.31 1.98
C GLY A 91 -18.19 17.91 3.31
N ASP A 92 -17.85 17.10 4.30
CA ASP A 92 -17.28 17.56 5.56
C ASP A 92 -15.76 17.71 5.47
N LYS A 93 -15.21 18.81 5.99
CA LYS A 93 -13.78 19.08 5.98
C LYS A 93 -13.10 18.28 7.09
N ILE A 94 -12.26 17.32 6.71
CA ILE A 94 -11.54 16.44 7.65
C ILE A 94 -10.19 17.01 8.08
N GLY A 95 -9.60 17.93 7.31
CA GLY A 95 -8.38 18.62 7.73
C GLY A 95 -7.63 19.33 6.61
N GLN A 96 -6.72 20.23 7.01
CA GLN A 96 -5.75 20.86 6.12
C GLN A 96 -4.43 20.09 6.18
N GLY A 97 -4.03 19.50 5.06
CA GLY A 97 -2.84 18.67 4.95
C GLY A 97 -3.08 17.22 5.36
N LYS A 98 -2.22 16.34 4.86
CA LYS A 98 -2.34 14.88 5.05
C LYS A 98 -2.27 14.51 6.54
N LYS A 99 -1.33 15.10 7.28
CA LYS A 99 -1.12 14.80 8.71
C LYS A 99 -2.39 15.05 9.53
N ASN A 100 -3.00 16.23 9.38
CA ASN A 100 -4.21 16.59 10.11
C ASN A 100 -5.41 15.73 9.70
N ALA A 101 -5.54 15.39 8.42
CA ALA A 101 -6.59 14.47 7.96
C ALA A 101 -6.42 13.07 8.61
N CYS A 102 -5.20 12.56 8.70
CA CYS A 102 -4.93 11.29 9.36
C CYS A 102 -5.18 11.34 10.88
N GLU A 103 -4.81 12.44 11.55
CA GLU A 103 -5.10 12.65 12.98
C GLU A 103 -6.62 12.68 13.21
N TYR A 104 -7.37 13.40 12.38
CA TYR A 104 -8.83 13.43 12.44
C TYR A 104 -9.45 12.04 12.31
N LEU A 105 -8.99 11.21 11.36
CA LEU A 105 -9.47 9.83 11.21
C LEU A 105 -9.02 8.90 12.35
N THR A 106 -7.91 9.22 13.01
CA THR A 106 -7.45 8.48 14.19
C THR A 106 -8.35 8.77 15.39
N GLU A 107 -8.76 10.02 15.56
CA GLU A 107 -9.72 10.45 16.60
C GLU A 107 -11.14 9.95 16.31
N HIS A 108 -11.53 9.91 15.04
CA HIS A 108 -12.83 9.45 14.57
C HIS A 108 -12.73 8.06 13.93
N ALA A 109 -12.36 7.07 14.74
CA ALA A 109 -12.11 5.70 14.26
C ALA A 109 -13.27 5.11 13.43
N ALA A 110 -14.53 5.43 13.77
CA ALA A 110 -15.70 4.98 13.00
C ALA A 110 -15.68 5.45 11.53
N LEU A 111 -15.25 6.69 11.27
CA LEU A 111 -15.10 7.20 9.91
C LEU A 111 -13.92 6.53 9.19
N GLY A 112 -12.81 6.31 9.90
CA GLY A 112 -11.65 5.61 9.36
C GLY A 112 -12.00 4.18 8.92
N GLU A 113 -12.73 3.44 9.76
CA GLU A 113 -13.21 2.08 9.46
C GLU A 113 -14.21 2.06 8.30
N GLU A 114 -15.11 3.05 8.22
CA GLU A 114 -16.04 3.17 7.10
C GLU A 114 -15.29 3.34 5.77
N ILE A 115 -14.36 4.31 5.71
CA ILE A 115 -13.58 4.58 4.50
C ILE A 115 -12.77 3.33 4.12
N GLU A 116 -12.11 2.71 5.09
CA GLU A 116 -11.33 1.49 4.86
C GLU A 116 -12.22 0.34 4.36
N GLY A 117 -13.41 0.17 4.91
CA GLY A 117 -14.37 -0.84 4.46
C GLY A 117 -14.75 -0.66 2.99
N ILE A 118 -15.03 0.58 2.58
CA ILE A 118 -15.33 0.91 1.18
C ILE A 118 -14.11 0.68 0.27
N ILE A 119 -12.91 1.07 0.71
CA ILE A 119 -11.66 0.85 -0.03
C ILE A 119 -11.43 -0.65 -0.26
N ARG A 120 -11.54 -1.46 0.80
CA ARG A 120 -11.40 -2.91 0.73
C ARG A 120 -12.44 -3.53 -0.19
N ALA A 121 -13.70 -3.11 -0.08
CA ALA A 121 -14.76 -3.57 -0.96
C ALA A 121 -14.50 -3.22 -2.44
N LYS A 122 -13.89 -2.06 -2.75
CA LYS A 122 -13.53 -1.73 -4.14
C LYS A 122 -12.32 -2.51 -4.66
N LEU A 123 -11.28 -2.68 -3.83
CA LEU A 123 -10.00 -3.22 -4.28
C LEU A 123 -9.84 -4.75 -4.13
N LEU A 124 -10.60 -5.38 -3.24
CA LEU A 124 -10.49 -6.82 -2.96
C LEU A 124 -11.63 -7.66 -3.55
N ASN A 125 -12.82 -7.08 -3.78
CA ASN A 125 -13.95 -7.82 -4.39
C ASN A 125 -13.87 -7.92 -5.91
N ASP A 126 -12.81 -7.41 -6.54
CA ASP A 126 -12.59 -7.59 -7.98
C ASP A 126 -12.03 -8.99 -8.26
N GLN A 127 -12.90 -9.99 -8.15
CA GLN A 127 -12.68 -11.31 -8.73
C GLN A 127 -13.02 -11.29 -10.23
N SER A 128 -12.28 -10.55 -11.06
CA SER A 128 -12.05 -10.87 -12.48
C SER A 128 -11.26 -9.78 -13.23
N ALA A 129 -10.36 -10.22 -14.11
CA ALA A 129 -9.88 -9.49 -15.29
C ALA A 129 -8.87 -8.33 -15.12
N VAL A 130 -7.57 -8.68 -14.98
CA VAL A 130 -6.58 -8.39 -16.03
C VAL A 130 -5.42 -9.38 -15.87
N VAL A 131 -5.61 -10.56 -16.47
CA VAL A 131 -4.48 -11.32 -16.98
C VAL A 131 -4.21 -10.67 -18.33
N GLU A 132 -3.26 -9.75 -18.38
CA GLU A 132 -2.70 -9.26 -19.63
C GLU A 132 -1.89 -10.44 -20.20
N GLU A 133 -2.52 -11.20 -21.09
CA GLU A 133 -1.84 -12.21 -21.90
C GLU A 133 -0.75 -11.52 -22.72
N ALA A 134 0.50 -11.71 -22.33
CA ALA A 134 1.62 -11.41 -23.20
C ALA A 134 1.57 -12.42 -24.37
N PRO A 135 1.58 -11.98 -25.65
CA PRO A 135 1.62 -12.89 -26.76
C PRO A 135 2.95 -13.65 -26.76
N ILE A 136 2.88 -14.98 -26.74
CA ILE A 136 4.02 -15.84 -26.97
C ILE A 136 4.14 -15.96 -28.48
N ASP A 137 5.11 -15.26 -29.06
CA ASP A 137 5.40 -15.29 -30.49
C ASP A 137 5.94 -16.69 -30.86
N GLU A 138 5.09 -17.51 -31.49
CA GLU A 138 5.47 -18.78 -32.10
C GLU A 138 6.34 -18.50 -33.34
N ALA A 139 7.66 -18.45 -33.16
CA ALA A 139 8.61 -18.42 -34.25
C ALA A 139 9.80 -19.36 -33.99
N ILE A 140 9.52 -20.65 -33.79
CA ILE A 140 10.50 -21.73 -34.03
C ILE A 140 9.76 -22.94 -34.60
N VAL A 141 9.33 -22.88 -35.87
CA VAL A 141 9.45 -23.98 -36.85
C VAL A 141 9.32 -23.38 -38.26
N SER A 142 10.44 -23.23 -38.97
CA SER A 142 10.51 -23.30 -40.43
C SER A 142 11.88 -23.83 -40.83
#